data_AF-A0A1M5X0Y1-F1
#
_entry.id   AF-A0A1M5X0Y1-F1
#
_cell.length_a   1.000
_cell.length_b   1.000
_cell.length_c   1.000
_cell.angle_alpha   90.00
_cell.angle_beta   90.00
_cell.angle_gamma   90.00
#
_symmetry.space_group_name_H-M   'P 1'
#
loop_
_entity.id
_entity.type
_entity.pdbx_description
1 polymer ?
#
loop_
_entity_poly.entity_id
_entity_poly.type
_entity_poly.pdbx_seq_one_letter_code
_entity_poly.pdbx_strand_id
1 'polypeptide(L)'
;MRNKFLGTGEDGYHPIRKIKVVLSGLAFAVRYDFSVTYKLVASLGVLLFFSFFRQWIDFLLLLAVTAMMLQAELFNSAIEAVCDFITTRESHKIKVIKDISAAAAGISILIWAVVLAVEAYRVARLLYFWAAR
;
A
#
# COMPACT_ATOMS: atom_id res chain seq x y z
N MET A 1 15.14 -15.58 10.27
CA MET A 1 15.28 -14.54 11.32
C MET A 1 15.13 -15.23 12.66
N ARG A 2 15.89 -14.86 13.69
CA ARG A 2 15.69 -15.45 15.03
C ARG A 2 14.26 -15.16 15.50
N ASN A 3 13.49 -16.21 15.73
CA ASN A 3 12.09 -16.11 16.12
C ASN A 3 12.05 -15.79 17.61
N LYS A 4 11.69 -14.53 17.95
CA LYS A 4 11.85 -13.96 19.30
C LYS A 4 11.09 -14.75 20.39
N PHE A 5 10.07 -15.51 20.00
CA PHE A 5 9.24 -16.33 20.89
C PHE A 5 9.56 -17.83 20.86
N LEU A 6 10.18 -18.34 19.77
CA LEU A 6 10.45 -19.78 19.60
C LEU A 6 11.93 -20.15 19.77
N GLY A 7 12.83 -19.18 19.96
CA GLY A 7 14.27 -19.43 20.16
C GLY A 7 15.01 -19.96 18.92
N THR A 8 14.34 -20.13 17.79
CA THR A 8 14.88 -20.76 16.58
C THR A 8 15.38 -19.74 15.54
N GLY A 9 16.44 -20.12 14.82
CA GLY A 9 17.01 -19.36 13.70
C GLY A 9 18.44 -18.86 13.95
N GLU A 10 19.16 -18.55 12.87
CA GLU A 10 20.56 -18.10 12.92
C GLU A 10 20.72 -16.76 13.65
N ASP A 11 21.76 -16.68 14.48
CA ASP A 11 22.19 -15.46 15.17
C ASP A 11 22.90 -14.47 14.23
N GLY A 12 22.73 -13.17 14.52
CA GLY A 12 23.37 -12.08 13.79
C GLY A 12 22.41 -11.19 12.98
N TYR A 13 22.68 -9.89 12.98
CA TYR A 13 21.92 -8.90 12.22
C TYR A 13 22.35 -8.91 10.75
N HIS A 14 21.48 -9.41 9.88
CA HIS A 14 21.73 -9.52 8.44
C HIS A 14 20.80 -8.58 7.65
N PRO A 15 21.22 -7.32 7.35
CA PRO A 15 20.33 -6.31 6.75
C PRO A 15 19.85 -6.69 5.34
N ILE A 16 20.77 -7.22 4.51
CA ILE A 16 20.46 -7.68 3.14
C ILE A 16 19.36 -8.76 3.16
N ARG A 17 19.39 -9.66 4.16
CA ARG A 17 18.38 -10.72 4.31
C ARG A 17 17.01 -10.17 4.72
N LYS A 18 16.96 -9.09 5.53
CA LYS A 18 15.69 -8.39 5.83
C LYS A 18 15.10 -7.76 4.57
N ILE A 19 15.92 -7.07 3.77
CA ILE A 19 15.50 -6.48 2.49
C ILE A 19 14.96 -7.58 1.55
N LYS A 20 15.65 -8.71 1.43
CA LYS A 20 15.18 -9.85 0.62
C LYS A 20 13.83 -10.41 1.10
N VAL A 21 13.56 -10.45 2.41
CA VAL A 21 12.25 -10.85 2.94
C VAL A 21 11.16 -9.83 2.60
N VAL A 22 11.43 -8.53 2.73
CA VAL A 22 10.46 -7.47 2.33
C VAL A 22 10.13 -7.57 0.84
N LEU A 23 11.15 -7.69 -0.01
CA LEU A 23 10.95 -7.87 -1.46
C LEU A 23 10.20 -9.16 -1.79
N SER A 24 10.47 -10.26 -1.08
CA SER A 24 9.74 -11.52 -1.27
C SER A 24 8.26 -11.39 -0.87
N GLY A 25 7.95 -10.67 0.21
CA GLY A 25 6.57 -10.45 0.64
C GLY A 25 5.81 -9.57 -0.35
N LEU A 26 6.44 -8.50 -0.85
CA LEU A 26 5.85 -7.62 -1.86
C LEU A 26 5.63 -8.36 -3.19
N ALA A 27 6.60 -9.15 -3.64
CA ALA A 27 6.47 -9.95 -4.86
C ALA A 27 5.37 -11.03 -4.74
N PHE A 28 5.13 -11.55 -3.54
CA PHE A 28 4.00 -12.46 -3.28
C PHE A 28 2.68 -11.70 -3.39
N ALA A 29 2.52 -10.57 -2.69
CA ALA A 29 1.29 -9.78 -2.74
C ALA A 29 0.95 -9.32 -4.17
N VAL A 30 1.93 -8.85 -4.95
CA VAL A 30 1.75 -8.46 -6.37
C VAL A 30 1.50 -9.66 -7.30
N ARG A 31 1.80 -10.90 -6.89
CA ARG A 31 1.52 -12.08 -7.73
C ARG A 31 0.16 -12.71 -7.44
N TYR A 32 -0.30 -12.62 -6.20
CA TYR A 32 -1.53 -13.31 -5.73
C TYR A 32 -2.73 -12.37 -5.56
N ASP A 33 -2.51 -11.07 -5.40
CA ASP A 33 -3.59 -10.09 -5.23
C ASP A 33 -3.58 -9.06 -6.37
N PHE A 34 -4.62 -9.12 -7.22
CA PHE A 34 -4.82 -8.17 -8.32
C PHE A 34 -5.10 -6.75 -7.81
N SER A 35 -5.79 -6.62 -6.66
CA SER A 35 -6.12 -5.35 -6.04
C SER A 35 -4.85 -4.61 -5.59
N VAL A 36 -3.94 -5.32 -4.90
CA VAL A 36 -2.59 -4.80 -4.58
C VAL A 36 -1.83 -4.39 -5.85
N THR A 37 -1.89 -5.24 -6.88
CA THR A 37 -1.14 -5.06 -8.14
C THR A 37 -1.52 -3.77 -8.86
N TYR A 38 -2.81 -3.57 -9.15
CA TYR A 38 -3.24 -2.38 -9.89
C TYR A 38 -3.00 -1.11 -9.07
N LYS A 39 -3.21 -1.15 -7.75
CA LYS A 39 -2.94 -0.02 -6.84
C LYS A 39 -1.47 0.36 -6.83
N LEU A 40 -0.56 -0.62 -6.84
CA LEU A 40 0.89 -0.39 -6.88
C LEU A 40 1.35 0.20 -8.22
N VAL A 41 0.83 -0.30 -9.35
CA VAL A 41 1.14 0.25 -10.69
C VAL A 41 0.59 1.67 -10.84
N ALA A 42 -0.66 1.92 -10.43
CA ALA A 42 -1.27 3.26 -10.44
C ALA A 42 -0.48 4.24 -9.55
N SER A 43 -0.09 3.80 -8.35
CA SER A 43 0.75 4.57 -7.42
C SER A 43 2.08 4.97 -8.04
N LEU A 44 2.76 4.06 -8.76
CA LEU A 44 4.02 4.36 -9.43
C LEU A 44 3.83 5.40 -10.53
N GLY A 45 2.79 5.27 -11.37
CA GLY A 45 2.49 6.25 -12.43
C GLY A 45 2.18 7.64 -11.87
N VAL A 46 1.39 7.70 -10.79
CA VAL A 46 1.07 8.94 -10.05
C VAL A 46 2.33 9.60 -9.49
N LEU A 47 3.17 8.84 -8.78
CA LEU A 47 4.40 9.39 -8.19
C LEU A 47 5.37 9.89 -9.26
N LEU A 48 5.53 9.15 -10.37
CA LEU A 48 6.35 9.60 -11.49
C LEU A 48 5.81 10.89 -12.12
N PHE A 49 4.50 10.98 -12.39
CA PHE A 49 3.89 12.18 -12.95
C PHE A 49 4.10 13.42 -12.07
N PHE A 50 3.75 13.32 -10.78
CA PHE A 50 3.86 14.47 -9.88
C PHE A 50 5.31 14.83 -9.50
N SER A 51 6.28 13.92 -9.64
CA SER A 51 7.70 14.22 -9.43
C SER A 51 8.23 15.33 -10.35
N PHE A 52 7.67 15.50 -11.56
CA PHE A 52 8.09 16.53 -12.50
C PHE A 52 7.49 17.92 -12.25
N PHE A 53 6.36 18.01 -11.53
CA PHE A 53 5.54 19.24 -11.47
C PHE A 53 5.42 19.87 -10.08
N ARG A 54 5.96 19.25 -9.02
CA ARG A 54 5.66 19.65 -7.63
C ARG A 54 6.87 20.10 -6.83
N GLN A 55 6.58 20.85 -5.77
CA GLN A 55 7.54 21.16 -4.71
C GLN A 55 7.77 19.93 -3.82
N TRP A 56 8.93 19.88 -3.15
CA TRP A 56 9.35 18.73 -2.34
C TRP A 56 8.36 18.33 -1.23
N ILE A 57 7.75 19.30 -0.53
CA ILE A 57 6.79 19.05 0.56
C ILE A 57 5.53 18.35 0.04
N ASP A 58 4.98 18.90 -1.05
CA ASP A 58 3.82 18.40 -1.78
C ASP A 58 4.03 16.95 -2.29
N PHE A 59 5.23 16.65 -2.79
CA PHE A 59 5.61 15.30 -3.23
C PHE A 59 5.76 14.32 -2.06
N LEU A 60 6.35 14.75 -0.95
CA LEU A 60 6.51 13.91 0.25
C LEU A 60 5.15 13.56 0.88
N LEU A 61 4.18 14.48 0.87
CA LEU A 61 2.81 14.19 1.30
C LEU A 61 2.15 13.13 0.39
N LEU A 62 2.27 13.30 -0.93
CA LEU A 62 1.76 12.36 -1.92
C LEU A 62 2.36 10.95 -1.72
N LEU A 63 3.68 10.88 -1.51
CA LEU A 63 4.41 9.65 -1.21
C LEU A 63 3.94 8.99 0.08
N ALA A 64 3.76 9.76 1.16
CA ALA A 64 3.33 9.26 2.46
C ALA A 64 1.90 8.67 2.41
N VAL A 65 0.95 9.39 1.79
CA VAL A 65 -0.45 8.92 1.68
C VAL A 65 -0.53 7.70 0.74
N THR A 66 0.27 7.67 -0.33
CA THR A 66 0.38 6.51 -1.22
C THR A 66 0.96 5.29 -0.50
N ALA A 67 2.01 5.47 0.30
CA ALA A 67 2.60 4.41 1.11
C ALA A 67 1.61 3.88 2.18
N MET A 68 0.81 4.76 2.80
CA MET A 68 -0.22 4.38 3.76
C MET A 68 -1.32 3.53 3.11
N MET A 69 -1.78 3.93 1.91
CA MET A 69 -2.77 3.17 1.14
C MET A 69 -2.26 1.77 0.78
N LEU A 70 -1.02 1.66 0.28
CA LEU A 70 -0.41 0.36 -0.03
C LEU A 70 -0.20 -0.51 1.22
N GLN A 71 0.14 0.08 2.38
CA GLN A 71 0.23 -0.66 3.65
C GLN A 71 -1.13 -1.20 4.09
N ALA A 72 -2.19 -0.40 4.01
CA ALA A 72 -3.54 -0.82 4.37
C ALA A 72 -4.04 -1.97 3.48
N GLU A 73 -3.74 -1.91 2.17
CA GLU A 73 -4.05 -2.99 1.24
C GLU A 73 -3.28 -4.29 1.57
N LEU A 74 -1.96 -4.19 1.79
CA LEU A 74 -1.12 -5.34 2.14
C LEU A 74 -1.55 -6.00 3.46
N PHE A 75 -2.00 -5.20 4.44
CA PHE A 75 -2.59 -5.74 5.67
C PHE A 75 -3.94 -6.41 5.39
N ASN A 76 -4.76 -5.89 4.47
CA ASN A 76 -6.01 -6.54 4.10
C ASN A 76 -5.77 -7.93 3.51
N SER A 77 -4.94 -8.05 2.47
CA SER A 77 -4.61 -9.34 1.85
C SER A 77 -3.98 -10.32 2.85
N ALA A 78 -3.16 -9.83 3.78
CA ALA A 78 -2.54 -10.66 4.82
C ALA A 78 -3.56 -11.16 5.86
N ILE A 79 -4.52 -10.33 6.28
CA ILE A 79 -5.58 -10.73 7.21
C ILE A 79 -6.53 -11.73 6.53
N GLU A 80 -6.91 -11.49 5.28
CA GLU A 80 -7.71 -12.44 4.51
C GLU A 80 -7.03 -13.81 4.38
N ALA A 81 -5.75 -13.84 3.99
CA ALA A 81 -4.97 -15.07 3.88
C ALA A 81 -4.81 -15.82 5.22
N VAL A 82 -4.67 -15.11 6.34
CA VAL A 82 -4.66 -15.73 7.68
C VAL A 82 -6.04 -16.30 8.04
N CYS A 83 -7.12 -15.60 7.74
CA CYS A 83 -8.48 -16.10 7.95
C CYS A 83 -8.76 -17.37 7.13
N ASP A 84 -8.36 -17.40 5.86
CA ASP A 84 -8.56 -18.54 4.96
C ASP A 84 -7.69 -19.75 5.33
N PHE A 85 -6.52 -19.51 5.95
CA PHE A 85 -5.70 -20.57 6.53
C PHE A 85 -6.31 -21.17 7.81
N ILE A 86 -7.02 -20.39 8.62
CA ILE A 86 -7.60 -20.86 9.90
C ILE A 86 -8.78 -21.81 9.70
N THR A 87 -9.67 -21.54 8.73
CA THR A 87 -10.78 -22.44 8.40
C THR A 87 -11.37 -22.13 7.03
N THR A 88 -11.69 -23.19 6.29
CA THR A 88 -12.40 -23.13 5.01
C THR A 88 -13.93 -23.17 5.15
N ARG A 89 -14.45 -23.37 6.36
CA ARG A 89 -15.90 -23.26 6.64
C ARG A 89 -16.27 -21.81 6.93
N GLU A 90 -17.38 -21.35 6.34
CA GLU A 90 -17.92 -20.03 6.64
C GLU A 90 -18.20 -19.86 8.14
N SER A 91 -17.81 -18.70 8.65
CA SER A 91 -17.97 -18.31 10.04
C SER A 91 -18.29 -16.83 10.11
N HIS A 92 -19.41 -16.48 10.74
CA HIS A 92 -19.81 -15.08 10.93
C HIS A 92 -18.70 -14.23 11.58
N LYS A 93 -17.91 -14.82 12.49
CA LYS A 93 -16.79 -14.13 13.15
C LYS A 93 -15.67 -13.78 12.15
N ILE A 94 -15.36 -14.68 11.22
CA ILE A 94 -14.35 -14.45 10.19
C ILE A 94 -14.83 -13.41 9.17
N LYS A 95 -16.12 -13.48 8.79
CA LYS A 95 -16.72 -12.45 7.95
C LYS A 95 -16.54 -11.06 8.56
N VAL A 96 -16.91 -10.87 9.83
CA VAL A 96 -16.72 -9.58 10.53
C VAL A 96 -15.24 -9.14 10.57
N ILE A 97 -14.29 -10.05 10.74
CA ILE A 97 -12.85 -9.72 10.70
C ILE A 97 -12.43 -9.22 9.31
N LYS A 98 -12.84 -9.93 8.24
CA LYS A 98 -12.59 -9.52 6.86
C LYS A 98 -13.28 -8.19 6.52
N ASP A 99 -14.53 -8.00 6.93
CA ASP A 99 -15.29 -6.76 6.69
C ASP A 99 -14.62 -5.53 7.35
N ILE A 100 -14.11 -5.67 8.58
CA ILE A 100 -13.35 -4.61 9.28
C ILE A 100 -12.02 -4.32 8.57
N SER A 101 -11.33 -5.36 8.13
CA SER A 101 -10.08 -5.25 7.38
C SER A 101 -10.26 -4.51 6.05
N ALA A 102 -11.28 -4.90 5.28
CA ALA A 102 -11.64 -4.26 4.02
C ALA A 102 -12.09 -2.81 4.21
N ALA A 103 -12.80 -2.50 5.30
CA ALA A 103 -13.17 -1.13 5.65
C ALA A 103 -11.94 -0.25 5.95
N ALA A 104 -10.92 -0.78 6.64
CA ALA A 104 -9.68 -0.05 6.92
C ALA A 104 -8.90 0.27 5.62
N ALA A 105 -8.79 -0.68 4.69
CA ALA A 105 -8.24 -0.44 3.36
C ALA A 105 -9.07 0.59 2.58
N GLY A 106 -10.40 0.44 2.57
CA GLY A 106 -11.35 1.36 1.93
C GLY A 106 -11.20 2.82 2.38
N ILE A 107 -11.06 3.06 3.68
CA ILE A 107 -10.81 4.41 4.23
C ILE A 107 -9.48 4.97 3.72
N SER A 108 -8.41 4.15 3.69
CA SER A 108 -7.10 4.60 3.21
C SER A 108 -7.12 4.94 1.71
N ILE A 109 -7.81 4.13 0.90
CA ILE A 109 -8.03 4.38 -0.54
C ILE A 109 -8.82 5.67 -0.75
N LEU A 110 -9.85 5.94 0.06
CA LEU A 110 -10.65 7.16 -0.03
C LEU A 110 -9.78 8.41 0.24
N ILE A 111 -8.98 8.39 1.31
CA ILE A 111 -8.07 9.49 1.65
C ILE A 111 -7.06 9.71 0.52
N TRP A 112 -6.47 8.64 -0.02
CA TRP A 112 -5.56 8.70 -1.16
C TRP A 112 -6.21 9.32 -2.39
N ALA A 113 -7.42 8.87 -2.76
CA ALA A 113 -8.16 9.39 -3.91
C ALA A 113 -8.51 10.89 -3.75
N VAL A 114 -8.92 11.33 -2.56
CA VAL A 114 -9.18 12.76 -2.27
C VAL A 114 -7.91 13.59 -2.43
N VAL A 115 -6.77 13.13 -1.89
CA VAL A 115 -5.49 13.81 -2.08
C VAL A 115 -5.14 13.87 -3.57
N LEU A 116 -5.20 12.75 -4.31
CA LEU A 116 -4.90 12.77 -5.76
C LEU A 116 -5.79 13.75 -6.53
N ALA A 117 -7.09 13.83 -6.22
CA ALA A 117 -8.01 14.74 -6.88
C ALA A 117 -7.66 16.22 -6.63
N VAL A 118 -7.35 16.59 -5.38
CA VAL A 118 -6.93 17.95 -5.02
C VAL A 118 -5.64 18.33 -5.75
N GLU A 119 -4.67 17.43 -5.79
CA GLU A 119 -3.34 17.74 -6.34
C GLU A 119 -3.33 17.72 -7.87
N ALA A 120 -4.13 16.84 -8.50
CA ALA A 120 -4.40 16.88 -9.94
C ALA A 120 -5.07 18.21 -10.34
N TYR A 121 -6.05 18.69 -9.57
CA TYR A 121 -6.67 20.00 -9.80
C TYR A 121 -5.66 21.15 -9.70
N ARG A 122 -4.75 21.13 -8.71
CA ARG A 122 -3.69 22.15 -8.60
C ARG A 122 -2.74 22.14 -9.80
N VAL A 123 -2.32 20.97 -10.27
CA VAL A 123 -1.46 20.84 -11.46
C VAL A 123 -2.20 21.28 -12.73
N ALA A 124 -3.45 20.86 -12.93
CA ALA A 124 -4.26 21.31 -14.06
C ALA A 124 -4.42 22.84 -14.10
N ARG A 125 -4.64 23.47 -12.94
CA ARG A 125 -4.70 24.94 -12.81
C ARG A 125 -3.36 25.61 -13.15
N LEU A 126 -2.24 25.04 -12.71
CA LEU A 126 -0.90 25.53 -13.07
C LEU A 126 -0.65 25.45 -14.57
N LEU A 127 -0.96 24.31 -15.21
CA LEU A 127 -0.83 24.12 -16.65
C LEU A 127 -1.72 25.09 -17.43
N TYR A 128 -2.95 25.32 -16.99
CA TYR A 128 -3.85 26.31 -17.59
C TYR A 128 -3.27 27.73 -17.54
N PHE A 129 -2.71 28.16 -16.41
CA PHE A 129 -2.04 29.46 -16.29
C PHE A 129 -0.78 29.59 -17.16
N TRP A 130 -0.06 28.48 -17.41
CA TRP A 130 1.07 28.46 -18.34
C TRP A 130 0.63 28.50 -19.82
N ALA A 131 -0.48 27.86 -20.17
CA ALA A 131 -1.00 27.81 -21.53
C ALA A 131 -1.81 29.07 -21.93
N ALA A 132 -2.26 29.86 -20.95
CA ALA A 132 -2.96 31.14 -21.14
C ALA A 132 -2.01 32.35 -21.13
N ARG A 133 -0.71 32.13 -21.38
CA ARG A 133 0.36 33.12 -21.40
C ARG A 133 1.11 33.11 -22.72
#